data_AF-A0A4Q6BV06-F1
#
_entry.id   AF-A0A4Q6BV06-F1
#
_cell.length_a   1.000
_cell.length_b   1.000
_cell.length_c   1.000
_cell.angle_alpha   90.00
_cell.angle_beta   90.00
_cell.angle_gamma   90.00
#
_symmetry.space_group_name_H-M   'P 1'
#
loop_
_entity.id
_entity.type
_entity.pdbx_description
1 polymer ?
#
loop_
_entity_poly.entity_id
_entity_poly.type
_entity_poly.pdbx_seq_one_letter_code
_entity_poly.pdbx_strand_id
1 'polypeptide(L)'
;MHTAFLELARATLRLPEAGARYRAIKENDPERAAVAEQKLAQLMVLALTMLQNARESFPKGPPRWVTSLACAVVAVFVAVLIRRVFFGR
;
A
#
# COMPACT_ATOMS: atom_id res chain seq x y z
N MET A 1 -5.56 -21.03 -16.86
CA MET A 1 -5.37 -19.82 -17.71
C MET A 1 -5.95 -18.52 -17.14
N HIS A 2 -6.40 -18.44 -15.88
CA HIS A 2 -6.94 -17.21 -15.29
C HIS A 2 -5.91 -16.40 -14.46
N THR A 3 -4.92 -17.09 -13.90
CA THR A 3 -3.85 -16.51 -13.09
C THR A 3 -2.95 -15.55 -13.88
N ALA A 4 -2.55 -15.95 -15.10
CA ALA A 4 -1.77 -15.11 -16.01
C ALA A 4 -2.50 -13.82 -16.41
N PHE A 5 -3.83 -13.87 -16.54
CA PHE A 5 -4.64 -12.69 -16.85
C PHE A 5 -4.72 -11.70 -15.67
N LEU A 6 -4.82 -12.23 -14.44
CA LEU A 6 -4.82 -11.41 -13.23
C LEU A 6 -3.46 -10.76 -12.94
N GLU A 7 -2.35 -11.46 -13.25
CA GLU A 7 -1.01 -10.86 -13.17
C GLU A 7 -0.79 -9.79 -14.24
N LEU A 8 -1.26 -10.00 -15.48
CA LEU A 8 -1.18 -8.98 -16.52
C LEU A 8 -2.03 -7.74 -16.18
N ALA A 9 -3.23 -7.93 -15.63
CA ALA A 9 -4.11 -6.86 -15.18
C ALA A 9 -3.52 -6.09 -13.98
N ARG A 10 -2.81 -6.79 -13.09
CA ARG A 10 -2.01 -6.20 -12.00
C ARG A 10 -0.84 -5.36 -12.53
N ALA A 11 -0.17 -5.81 -13.60
CA ALA A 11 0.98 -5.12 -14.17
C ALA A 11 0.61 -3.88 -15.02
N THR A 12 -0.60 -3.82 -15.57
CA THR A 12 -0.99 -2.78 -16.55
C THR A 12 -2.03 -1.78 -16.08
N LEU A 13 -2.50 -1.83 -14.81
CA LEU A 13 -3.57 -0.94 -14.29
C LEU A 13 -4.88 -0.96 -15.13
N ARG A 14 -5.07 -1.99 -15.97
CA ARG A 14 -6.24 -2.15 -16.88
C ARG A 14 -7.44 -2.88 -16.25
N LEU A 15 -7.51 -2.90 -14.92
CA LEU A 15 -8.68 -3.40 -14.16
C LEU A 15 -10.02 -2.78 -14.60
N PRO A 16 -10.12 -1.48 -14.98
CA PRO A 16 -11.36 -0.89 -15.46
C PRO A 16 -11.86 -1.49 -16.78
N GLU A 17 -10.96 -1.82 -17.70
CA GLU A 17 -11.31 -2.43 -18.99
C GLU A 17 -11.81 -3.88 -18.81
N ALA A 18 -11.21 -4.63 -17.87
CA ALA A 18 -11.69 -5.96 -17.52
C ALA A 18 -13.09 -5.90 -16.90
N GLY A 19 -13.33 -4.94 -16.01
CA GLY A 19 -14.66 -4.68 -15.44
C GLY A 19 -15.70 -4.32 -16.50
N ALA A 20 -15.35 -3.46 -17.46
CA ALA A 20 -16.24 -3.07 -18.56
C ALA A 20 -16.64 -4.26 -19.43
N ARG A 21 -15.71 -5.17 -19.74
CA ARG A 21 -16.00 -6.38 -20.53
C ARG A 21 -16.94 -7.34 -19.81
N TYR A 22 -16.72 -7.62 -18.52
CA TYR A 22 -17.63 -8.50 -17.78
C TYR A 22 -19.00 -7.86 -17.56
N ARG A 23 -19.08 -6.53 -17.43
CA ARG A 23 -20.35 -5.81 -17.33
C ARG A 23 -21.13 -5.88 -18.65
N ALA A 24 -20.45 -5.73 -19.79
CA ALA A 24 -21.05 -5.93 -21.10
C ALA A 24 -21.53 -7.37 -21.35
N ILE A 25 -20.84 -8.39 -20.82
CA ILE A 25 -21.30 -9.78 -20.88
C ILE A 25 -22.55 -9.99 -20.01
N LYS A 26 -22.59 -9.42 -18.81
CA LYS A 26 -23.77 -9.49 -17.93
C LYS A 26 -25.01 -8.87 -18.57
N GLU A 27 -24.85 -7.77 -19.32
CA GLU A 27 -25.97 -7.06 -19.95
C GLU A 27 -26.43 -7.69 -21.27
N ASN A 28 -25.51 -8.28 -22.05
CA ASN A 28 -25.83 -8.79 -23.39
C ASN A 28 -26.04 -10.31 -23.45
N ASP A 29 -25.65 -11.07 -22.42
CA ASP A 29 -25.70 -12.53 -22.43
C ASP A 29 -26.21 -13.10 -21.09
N PRO A 30 -27.54 -13.27 -20.94
CA PRO A 30 -28.16 -13.66 -19.67
C PRO A 30 -27.77 -15.07 -19.21
N GLU A 31 -27.41 -15.99 -20.11
CA GLU A 31 -26.92 -17.32 -19.73
C GLU A 31 -25.55 -17.26 -19.02
N ARG A 32 -24.74 -16.26 -19.36
CA ARG A 32 -23.40 -16.05 -18.81
C ARG A 32 -23.34 -14.98 -17.73
N ALA A 33 -24.46 -14.31 -17.45
CA ALA A 33 -24.54 -13.22 -16.49
C ALA A 33 -24.10 -13.62 -15.07
N ALA A 34 -24.50 -14.81 -14.60
CA ALA A 34 -24.12 -15.31 -13.28
C ALA A 34 -22.60 -15.56 -13.16
N VAL A 35 -21.98 -16.07 -14.22
CA VAL A 35 -20.53 -16.29 -14.26
C VAL A 35 -19.79 -14.94 -14.32
N ALA A 36 -20.29 -13.99 -15.11
CA ALA A 36 -19.72 -12.65 -15.20
C ALA A 36 -19.79 -11.90 -13.85
N GLU A 37 -20.89 -12.06 -13.11
CA GLU A 37 -21.07 -11.46 -11.78
C GLU A 37 -20.10 -12.04 -10.75
N GLN A 38 -19.89 -13.36 -10.75
CA GLN A 38 -18.86 -13.99 -9.92
C GLN A 38 -17.45 -13.46 -10.24
N LYS A 39 -17.15 -13.23 -11.53
CA LYS A 39 -15.85 -12.70 -11.96
C LYS A 39 -15.67 -11.23 -11.59
N LEU A 40 -16.72 -10.42 -11.66
CA LEU A 40 -16.72 -9.05 -11.18
C LEU A 40 -16.48 -8.98 -9.66
N ALA A 41 -17.11 -9.86 -8.88
CA ALA A 41 -16.90 -9.93 -7.44
C ALA A 41 -15.44 -10.30 -7.10
N GLN A 42 -14.85 -11.27 -7.81
CA GLN A 42 -13.44 -11.66 -7.64
C GLN A 42 -12.48 -10.49 -7.96
N LEU A 43 -12.74 -9.75 -9.04
CA LEU A 43 -11.96 -8.55 -9.38
C LEU A 43 -12.06 -7.47 -8.30
N MET A 44 -13.24 -7.29 -7.72
CA MET A 44 -13.49 -6.29 -6.68
C MET A 44 -12.74 -6.62 -5.39
N VAL A 45 -12.77 -7.89 -4.96
CA VAL A 45 -12.00 -8.37 -3.81
C VAL A 45 -10.50 -8.14 -4.03
N LEU A 46 -9.98 -8.51 -5.20
CA LEU A 46 -8.56 -8.31 -5.53
C LEU A 46 -8.16 -6.83 -5.48
N ALA A 47 -8.98 -5.95 -6.06
CA ALA A 47 -8.74 -4.50 -6.05
C ALA A 47 -8.74 -3.94 -4.61
N LEU A 48 -9.64 -4.44 -3.74
CA LEU A 48 -9.71 -4.03 -2.34
C LEU A 48 -8.47 -4.47 -1.56
N THR A 49 -8.00 -5.71 -1.76
CA THR A 49 -6.76 -6.21 -1.16
C THR A 49 -5.54 -5.40 -1.61
N MET A 50 -5.48 -5.00 -2.88
CA MET A 50 -4.41 -4.13 -3.37
C MET A 50 -4.42 -2.76 -2.70
N LEU A 51 -5.60 -2.16 -2.50
CA LEU A 51 -5.74 -0.88 -1.80
C LEU A 51 -5.28 -0.99 -0.34
N GLN A 52 -5.63 -2.09 0.33
CA GLN A 52 -5.19 -2.36 1.70
C GLN A 52 -3.66 -2.50 1.78
N ASN A 53 -3.05 -3.28 0.88
CA ASN A 53 -1.61 -3.46 0.85
C ASN A 53 -0.87 -2.15 0.55
N ALA A 54 -1.39 -1.32 -0.37
CA ALA A 54 -0.84 0.00 -0.66
C ALA A 54 -0.90 0.95 0.57
N ARG A 55 -1.94 0.79 1.41
CA ARG A 55 -2.08 1.53 2.67
C ARG A 55 -1.09 1.05 3.74
N GLU A 56 -0.72 -0.23 3.74
CA GLU A 56 0.25 -0.77 4.70
C GLU A 56 1.71 -0.52 4.32
N SER A 57 1.99 -0.22 3.04
CA SER A 57 3.35 0.09 2.57
C SER A 57 3.91 1.45 3.03
N PHE A 58 3.19 2.21 3.85
CA PHE A 58 3.79 3.35 4.55
C PHE A 58 4.66 2.81 5.71
N PRO A 59 5.99 3.02 5.68
CA PRO A 59 6.85 2.55 6.75
C PRO A 59 6.37 3.14 8.08
N LYS A 60 6.02 2.24 9.02
CA LYS A 60 5.60 2.61 10.39
C LYS A 60 6.80 3.19 11.14
N GLY A 61 7.05 4.48 10.92
CA GLY A 61 8.01 5.30 11.67
C GLY A 61 9.49 5.07 11.29
N PRO A 62 10.35 6.03 11.67
CA PRO A 62 11.78 5.91 11.48
C PRO A 62 12.35 4.73 12.29
N PRO A 63 13.39 4.05 11.79
CA PRO A 63 13.96 2.89 12.45
C PRO A 63 14.57 3.27 13.80
N ARG A 64 14.47 2.38 14.80
CA ARG A 64 14.81 2.63 16.22
C ARG A 64 16.24 3.14 16.47
N TRP A 65 17.18 2.82 15.57
CA TRP A 65 18.55 3.32 15.66
C TRP A 65 18.64 4.82 15.36
N VAL A 66 17.79 5.34 14.45
CA VAL A 66 17.73 6.77 14.13
C VAL A 66 17.17 7.55 15.31
N THR A 67 16.14 7.03 16.00
CA THR A 67 15.63 7.68 17.22
C THR A 67 16.65 7.65 18.35
N SER A 68 17.39 6.55 18.51
CA SER A 68 18.47 6.46 19.50
C SER A 68 19.62 7.43 19.20
N LEU A 69 20.03 7.55 17.93
CA LEU A 69 21.05 8.50 17.50
C LEU A 69 20.62 9.95 17.74
N ALA A 70 19.38 10.29 17.39
CA ALA A 70 18.83 11.63 17.64
C ALA A 70 18.84 11.99 19.14
N CYS A 71 18.41 11.05 20.00
CA CYS A 71 18.48 11.24 21.45
C CYS A 71 19.93 11.42 21.96
N ALA A 72 20.88 10.64 21.44
CA ALA A 72 22.28 10.74 21.81
C ALA A 72 22.89 12.10 21.43
N VAL A 73 22.60 12.60 20.22
CA VAL A 73 23.05 13.92 19.76
C VAL A 73 22.50 15.02 20.68
N VAL A 74 21.22 14.98 21.01
CA VAL A 74 20.60 15.95 21.93
C VAL A 74 21.23 15.89 23.32
N ALA A 75 21.45 14.69 23.86
CA ALA A 75 22.08 14.52 25.17
C ALA A 75 23.51 15.08 25.22
N VAL A 76 24.31 14.84 24.18
CA VAL A 76 25.67 15.41 24.06
C VAL A 76 25.61 16.93 23.98
N PHE A 77 24.68 17.49 23.19
CA PHE A 77 24.53 18.93 23.07
C PHE A 77 24.18 19.59 24.41
N VAL A 78 23.23 19.00 25.15
CA VAL A 78 22.86 19.44 26.49
C VAL A 78 24.04 19.33 27.46
N ALA A 79 24.78 18.23 27.46
CA ALA A 79 25.95 18.04 28.31
C ALA A 79 27.05 19.09 28.02
N VAL A 80 27.29 19.40 26.75
CA VAL A 80 28.25 20.44 26.33
C VAL A 80 27.78 21.82 26.79
N LEU A 81 26.50 22.15 26.64
CA LEU A 81 25.94 23.42 27.10
C LEU A 81 26.04 23.56 28.62
N ILE A 82 25.68 22.52 29.37
CA ILE A 82 25.82 22.49 30.84
C ILE A 82 27.28 22.69 31.23
N ARG A 83 28.21 21.94 30.62
CA ARG A 83 29.63 22.09 30.90
C ARG A 83 30.10 23.52 30.63
N ARG A 84 29.68 24.11 29.50
CA ARG A 84 30.07 25.47 29.14
C ARG A 84 29.51 26.51 30.11
N VAL A 85 28.27 26.35 30.57
CA VAL A 85 27.62 27.26 31.53
C VAL A 85 28.25 27.17 32.92
N PHE A 86 28.58 25.97 33.39
CA PHE A 86 29.11 25.76 34.75
C PHE A 86 30.62 25.94 34.87
N PHE A 87 31.41 25.62 33.84
CA PHE A 87 32.88 25.79 33.85
C PHE A 87 33.38 27.06 33.16
N GLY A 88 32.51 27.78 32.44
CA GLY A 88 32.86 29.01 31.72
C GLY A 88 32.56 30.29 32.49
N ARG A 89 32.31 30.21 33.81
CA ARG A 89 32.00 31.34 34.67
C ARG A 89 33.03 31.48 35.77
#